data_AF-A0A519WZQ5-F1
#
_entry.id   AF-A0A519WZQ5-F1
#
_cell.length_a   1.000
_cell.length_b   1.000
_cell.length_c   1.000
_cell.angle_alpha   90.00
_cell.angle_beta   90.00
_cell.angle_gamma   90.00
#
_symmetry.space_group_name_H-M   'P 1'
#
loop_
_entity.id
_entity.type
_entity.pdbx_description
1 polymer ?
#
loop_
_entity_poly.entity_id
_entity_poly.type
_entity_poly.pdbx_seq_one_letter_code
_entity_poly.pdbx_strand_id
1 'polypeptide(L)'
;LFDRADAGILHGEFLAAFHQLVEALPAQQRIIFKMRFEEELGSQQIADILDIAPKTVRNQLGKALSTLRKSLLMINTLLIAYYFR
;
A
#
# COMPACT_ATOMS: atom_id res chain seq x y z
N LEU A 1 4.36 -30.74 -7.72
CA LEU A 1 3.42 -30.37 -6.64
C LEU A 1 4.06 -29.39 -5.64
N PHE A 2 5.34 -29.55 -5.28
CA PHE A 2 6.09 -28.62 -4.41
C PHE A 2 6.17 -27.17 -4.94
N ASP A 3 6.60 -26.94 -6.20
CA ASP A 3 6.73 -25.58 -6.77
C ASP A 3 5.47 -24.70 -6.68
N ARG A 4 4.27 -25.29 -6.79
CA ARG A 4 3.01 -24.53 -6.72
C ARG A 4 2.63 -24.19 -5.29
N ALA A 5 2.96 -25.06 -4.33
CA ALA A 5 2.75 -24.81 -2.91
C ALA A 5 3.72 -23.71 -2.43
N ASP A 6 4.98 -23.76 -2.86
CA ASP A 6 6.01 -22.77 -2.53
C ASP A 6 5.66 -21.39 -3.13
N ALA A 7 5.19 -21.35 -4.38
CA ALA A 7 4.71 -20.11 -4.99
C ALA A 7 3.49 -19.51 -4.25
N GLY A 8 2.58 -20.36 -3.77
CA GLY A 8 1.42 -19.93 -2.99
C GLY A 8 1.80 -19.37 -1.61
N ILE A 9 2.74 -20.03 -0.92
CA ILE A 9 3.27 -19.56 0.37
C ILE A 9 3.99 -18.23 0.19
N LEU A 10 4.88 -18.12 -0.81
CA LEU A 10 5.60 -16.88 -1.12
C LEU A 10 4.64 -15.72 -1.44
N HIS A 11 3.57 -16.00 -2.19
CA HIS A 11 2.54 -15.00 -2.47
C HIS A 11 1.82 -14.53 -1.20
N GLY A 12 1.47 -15.46 -0.31
CA GLY A 12 0.85 -15.13 0.97
C GLY A 12 1.76 -14.27 1.86
N GLU A 13 3.05 -14.60 1.96
CA GLU A 13 4.03 -13.83 2.72
C GLU A 13 4.23 -12.43 2.13
N PHE A 14 4.30 -12.32 0.80
CA PHE A 14 4.36 -11.02 0.12
C PHE A 14 3.14 -10.15 0.44
N LEU A 15 1.93 -10.71 0.35
CA LEU A 15 0.70 -9.98 0.66
C LEU A 15 0.65 -9.55 2.14
N ALA A 16 1.09 -10.42 3.06
CA ALA A 16 1.16 -10.09 4.48
C ALA A 16 2.13 -8.92 4.74
N ALA A 17 3.32 -8.95 4.13
CA ALA A 17 4.30 -7.86 4.23
C ALA A 17 3.77 -6.57 3.59
N PHE A 18 3.12 -6.65 2.44
CA PHE A 18 2.49 -5.49 1.80
C PHE A 18 1.39 -4.88 2.67
N HIS A 19 0.55 -5.71 3.29
CA HIS A 19 -0.48 -5.24 4.21
C HIS A 19 0.14 -4.50 5.41
N GLN A 20 1.27 -4.98 5.95
CA GLN A 20 1.99 -4.25 7.00
C GLN A 20 2.49 -2.87 6.55
N LEU A 21 2.90 -2.72 5.29
CA LEU A 21 3.27 -1.41 4.73
C LEU A 21 2.06 -0.47 4.63
N VAL A 22 0.88 -0.99 4.27
CA VAL A 22 -0.37 -0.22 4.26
C VAL A 22 -0.78 0.16 5.69
N GLU A 23 -0.63 -0.74 6.65
CA GLU A 23 -0.88 -0.45 8.07
C GLU A 23 0.07 0.59 8.64
N ALA A 24 1.32 0.65 8.16
CA ALA A 24 2.29 1.66 8.57
C ALA A 24 2.04 3.07 8.00
N LEU A 25 1.08 3.24 7.09
CA LEU A 25 0.71 4.56 6.58
C LEU A 25 0.17 5.46 7.71
N PRO A 26 0.38 6.78 7.62
CA PRO A 26 -0.31 7.73 8.49
C PRO A 26 -1.83 7.52 8.46
N ALA A 27 -2.49 7.61 9.61
CA ALA A 27 -3.89 7.18 9.77
C ALA A 27 -4.84 7.68 8.67
N GLN A 28 -4.80 8.98 8.34
CA GLN A 28 -5.66 9.55 7.30
C GLN A 28 -5.35 9.00 5.90
N GLN A 29 -4.08 8.77 5.59
CA GLN A 29 -3.64 8.18 4.32
C GLN A 29 -4.10 6.72 4.21
N ARG A 30 -3.98 5.96 5.32
CA ARG A 30 -4.42 4.58 5.41
C ARG A 30 -5.93 4.45 5.17
N ILE A 31 -6.74 5.22 5.90
CA ILE A 31 -8.21 5.20 5.78
C ILE A 31 -8.62 5.47 4.33
N ILE A 32 -8.10 6.56 3.76
CA ILE A 32 -8.44 6.95 2.39
C ILE A 32 -7.94 5.93 1.36
N PHE A 33 -6.77 5.32 1.58
CA PHE A 33 -6.24 4.26 0.73
C PHE A 33 -7.16 3.03 0.75
N LYS A 34 -7.57 2.56 1.94
CA LYS A 34 -8.48 1.41 2.07
C LYS A 34 -9.84 1.67 1.45
N MET A 35 -10.46 2.81 1.71
CA MET A 35 -11.70 3.20 1.05
C MET A 35 -11.57 3.20 -0.49
N ARG A 36 -10.42 3.62 -1.02
CA ARG A 36 -10.20 3.64 -2.48
C ARG A 36 -9.98 2.24 -3.07
N PHE A 37 -9.21 1.38 -2.41
CA PHE A 37 -8.69 0.15 -3.01
C PHE A 37 -9.34 -1.13 -2.48
N GLU A 38 -9.91 -1.12 -1.28
CA GLU A 38 -10.65 -2.25 -0.68
C GLU A 38 -12.17 -2.06 -0.85
N GLU A 39 -12.66 -0.82 -0.73
CA GLU A 39 -14.08 -0.48 -0.88
C GLU A 39 -14.42 0.12 -2.27
N GLU A 40 -13.41 0.27 -3.14
CA GLU A 40 -13.54 0.76 -4.52
C GLU A 40 -14.18 2.17 -4.66
N LEU A 41 -14.14 2.99 -3.61
CA LEU A 41 -14.81 4.29 -3.61
C LEU A 41 -14.08 5.34 -4.46
N GLY A 42 -14.86 6.19 -5.12
CA GLY A 42 -14.40 7.40 -5.81
C GLY A 42 -13.93 8.49 -4.86
N SER A 43 -13.03 9.38 -5.30
CA SER A 43 -12.56 10.49 -4.46
C SER A 43 -13.68 11.42 -3.98
N GLN A 44 -14.78 11.53 -4.72
CA GLN A 44 -15.96 12.30 -4.30
C GLN A 44 -16.70 11.58 -3.17
N GLN A 45 -17.00 10.29 -3.33
CA GLN A 45 -17.67 9.49 -2.30
C GLN A 45 -16.88 9.47 -0.99
N ILE A 46 -15.55 9.32 -1.06
CA ILE A 46 -14.68 9.38 0.12
C ILE A 46 -14.71 10.76 0.76
N ALA A 47 -14.73 11.82 -0.04
CA ALA A 47 -14.83 13.19 0.45
C ALA A 47 -16.14 13.43 1.19
N ASP A 48 -17.25 12.91 0.66
CA ASP A 48 -18.57 13.03 1.27
C ASP A 48 -18.65 12.23 2.58
N ILE A 49 -18.07 11.02 2.64
CA ILE A 49 -18.04 10.17 3.84
C ILE A 49 -17.20 10.81 4.97
N LEU A 50 -16.06 11.39 4.61
CA LEU A 50 -15.11 11.94 5.59
C LEU A 50 -15.31 13.43 5.87
N ASP A 51 -16.31 14.07 5.24
CA ASP A 51 -16.59 15.51 5.29
C ASP A 51 -15.33 16.38 5.03
N ILE A 52 -14.65 16.09 3.91
CA ILE A 52 -13.45 16.81 3.47
C ILE A 52 -13.50 17.14 1.99
N ALA A 53 -12.72 18.11 1.53
CA ALA A 53 -12.66 18.43 0.10
C ALA A 53 -12.13 17.24 -0.74
N PRO A 54 -12.68 16.96 -1.94
CA PRO A 54 -12.17 15.93 -2.86
C PRO A 54 -10.69 16.11 -3.22
N LYS A 55 -10.19 17.35 -3.21
CA LYS A 55 -8.77 17.67 -3.39
C LYS A 55 -7.91 17.11 -2.25
N THR A 56 -8.40 17.17 -1.01
CA THR A 56 -7.73 16.59 0.17
C THR A 56 -7.63 15.08 0.03
N VAL A 57 -8.69 14.39 -0.43
CA VAL A 57 -8.65 12.95 -0.71
C VAL A 57 -7.55 12.60 -1.71
N ARG A 58 -7.52 13.28 -2.87
CA ARG A 58 -6.48 13.07 -3.89
C ARG A 58 -5.07 13.33 -3.36
N ASN A 59 -4.90 14.39 -2.56
CA ASN A 59 -3.61 14.71 -1.96
C ASN A 59 -3.15 13.62 -0.97
N GLN A 60 -4.07 13.10 -0.14
CA GLN A 60 -3.74 12.02 0.80
C GLN A 60 -3.43 10.71 0.07
N LEU A 61 -4.16 10.37 -1.00
CA LEU A 61 -3.82 9.23 -1.87
C LEU A 61 -2.43 9.40 -2.50
N GLY A 62 -2.11 10.59 -3.01
CA GLY A 62 -0.78 10.88 -3.55
C GLY A 62 0.33 10.67 -2.53
N LYS A 63 0.11 11.13 -1.28
CA LYS A 63 1.05 10.92 -0.17
C LYS A 63 1.16 9.44 0.21
N ALA A 64 0.04 8.72 0.31
CA ALA A 64 0.01 7.29 0.61
C ALA A 64 0.87 6.51 -0.39
N LEU A 65 0.62 6.72 -1.69
CA LEU A 65 1.37 6.06 -2.77
C LEU A 65 2.84 6.46 -2.79
N SER A 66 3.18 7.71 -2.45
CA SER A 66 4.58 8.13 -2.32
C SER A 66 5.29 7.38 -1.19
N THR A 67 4.64 7.24 -0.03
CA THR A 67 5.18 6.50 1.12
C THR A 67 5.40 5.03 0.76
N LEU A 68 4.40 4.35 0.18
CA LEU A 68 4.54 2.95 -0.21
C LEU A 68 5.67 2.75 -1.23
N ARG A 69 5.78 3.62 -2.24
CA ARG A 69 6.87 3.55 -3.23
C ARG A 69 8.24 3.70 -2.59
N LYS A 70 8.40 4.61 -1.62
CA LYS A 70 9.67 4.78 -0.89
C LYS A 70 10.04 3.53 -0.12
N SER A 71 9.09 2.91 0.59
CA SER A 71 9.33 1.65 1.31
C SER A 71 9.76 0.53 0.37
N LEU A 72 9.08 0.37 -0.77
CA LEU A 72 9.43 -0.64 -1.76
C LEU A 72 10.79 -0.38 -2.40
N LEU A 73 11.13 0.88 -2.71
CA LEU A 73 12.44 1.25 -3.24
C LEU A 73 13.55 0.96 -2.22
N MET A 74 13.32 1.25 -0.94
CA MET A 74 14.28 0.94 0.12
C MET A 74 14.52 -0.56 0.22
N ILE A 75 13.45 -1.37 0.25
CA ILE A 75 13.54 -2.84 0.24
C ILE A 75 14.31 -3.31 -0.99
N ASN A 76 13.98 -2.81 -2.18
CA ASN A 76 14.67 -3.17 -3.42
C ASN A 76 16.17 -2.81 -3.38
N THR A 77 16.53 -1.62 -2.89
CA THR A 77 17.93 -1.22 -2.73
C THR A 77 18.67 -2.13 -1.76
N LEU A 78 18.04 -2.52 -0.65
CA LEU A 78 18.63 -3.46 0.32
C LEU A 78 18.78 -4.87 -0.27
N LEU A 79 17.80 -5.35 -1.04
CA LEU A 79 17.89 -6.63 -1.74
C LEU A 79 19.04 -6.63 -2.74
N ILE A 80 19.13 -5.62 -3.60
CA ILE A 80 20.24 -5.45 -4.54
C ILE A 80 21.57 -5.46 -3.75
N ALA A 81 21.71 -4.62 -2.73
CA ALA A 81 22.94 -4.56 -1.93
C ALA A 81 23.30 -5.91 -1.27
N TYR A 82 22.30 -6.70 -0.86
CA TYR A 82 22.49 -8.04 -0.31
C TYR A 82 22.96 -9.05 -1.38
N TYR A 83 22.33 -9.07 -2.56
CA TYR A 83 22.68 -9.99 -3.64
C TYR A 83 24.05 -9.71 -4.27
N PHE A 84 24.52 -8.46 -4.21
CA PHE A 84 25.82 -8.04 -4.75
C PHE A 84 26.94 -8.03 -3.70
N ARG A 85 26.67 -8.46 -2.46
CA ARG A 85 27.68 -8.62 -1.38
C ARG A 85 28.17 -10.06 -1.34
#